data_AF-A0A2Z6S458-F1
#
_entry.id   AF-A0A2Z6S458-F1
#
_cell.length_a   1.000
_cell.length_b   1.000
_cell.length_c   1.000
_cell.angle_alpha   90.00
_cell.angle_beta   90.00
_cell.angle_gamma   90.00
#
_symmetry.space_group_name_H-M   'P 1'
#
loop_
_entity.id
_entity.type
_entity.pdbx_description
1 polymer ?
#
loop_
_entity_poly.entity_id
_entity_poly.type
_entity_poly.pdbx_seq_one_letter_code
_entity_poly.pdbx_strand_id
1 'polypeptide(L)'
;MPPIRKSRVTIREQVRWSPDEHIRILSFLDNNFEMWHSSRLDACAKAIEATNNQRDAKTVYNKIRVLIKSMEVFRRTGEKPNTCAVIWDNQRIQDLVESIYNKIEDKKDKNQNNEDCITNDESDASTIRTDTDDNVPQQMLFSAEVANKLYREKVDQITQNRAIVIKQIEETNNTFEETKVNLPLCTNDDIISIFEKKIQEITKYRDELLSIVKGINNKCEEMKKFK
;
A
#
# COMPACT_ATOMS: atom_id res chain seq x y z
N MET A 1 9.83 36.71 46.04
CA MET A 1 10.35 35.94 44.89
C MET A 1 9.16 35.46 44.06
N PRO A 2 9.05 35.80 42.77
CA PRO A 2 8.05 35.22 41.89
C PRO A 2 8.53 33.87 41.32
N PRO A 3 7.63 32.94 40.97
CA PRO A 3 8.02 31.63 40.47
C PRO A 3 8.47 31.72 39.00
N ILE A 4 9.65 31.16 38.72
CA ILE A 4 10.18 30.97 37.37
C ILE A 4 9.27 29.97 36.64
N ARG A 5 8.46 30.46 35.70
CA ARG A 5 7.79 29.59 34.73
C ARG A 5 8.85 28.97 33.84
N LYS A 6 9.16 27.68 34.07
CA LYS A 6 9.85 26.87 33.07
C LYS A 6 8.91 26.73 31.87
N SER A 7 9.13 27.54 30.84
CA SER A 7 8.50 27.35 29.54
C SER A 7 8.88 25.97 29.04
N ARG A 8 7.91 25.04 29.02
CA ARG A 8 8.05 23.81 28.25
C ARG A 8 8.12 24.23 26.79
N VAL A 9 9.33 24.16 26.22
CA VAL A 9 9.51 24.23 24.78
C VAL A 9 8.99 22.90 24.22
N THR A 10 7.69 22.86 23.93
CA THR A 10 7.13 21.90 22.98
C THR A 10 7.09 22.58 21.63
N ILE A 11 8.16 22.37 20.85
CA ILE A 11 8.11 22.58 19.41
C ILE A 11 8.52 21.23 18.81
N ARG A 12 7.53 20.35 18.57
CA ARG A 12 7.67 19.36 17.49
C ARG A 12 7.53 20.16 16.20
N GLU A 13 8.61 20.83 15.80
CA GLU A 13 8.76 21.28 14.43
C GLU A 13 8.66 20.02 13.57
N GLN A 14 7.53 19.85 12.89
CA GLN A 14 7.47 18.87 11.81
C GLN A 14 8.57 19.27 10.84
N VAL A 15 9.67 18.51 10.83
CA VAL A 15 10.81 18.75 9.95
C VAL A 15 10.29 18.66 8.52
N ARG A 16 9.98 19.83 7.94
CA ARG A 16 9.44 19.97 6.60
C ARG A 16 10.47 19.37 5.64
N TRP A 17 9.99 18.51 4.75
CA TRP A 17 10.86 17.93 3.74
C TRP A 17 11.40 19.01 2.81
N SER A 18 12.71 19.03 2.60
CA SER A 18 13.31 19.98 1.67
C SER A 18 13.21 19.46 0.23
N PRO A 19 13.17 20.33 -0.79
CA PRO A 19 13.20 19.88 -2.18
C PRO A 19 14.45 19.04 -2.51
N ASP A 20 15.63 19.43 -2.01
CA ASP A 20 16.87 18.68 -2.23
C ASP A 20 16.83 17.28 -1.63
N GLU A 21 16.19 17.13 -0.48
CA GLU A 21 15.96 15.83 0.16
C GLU A 21 15.15 14.91 -0.74
N HIS A 22 14.05 15.41 -1.33
CA HIS A 22 13.27 14.65 -2.30
C HIS A 22 14.08 14.29 -3.53
N ILE A 23 14.79 15.27 -4.13
CA ILE A 23 15.55 15.06 -5.36
C ILE A 23 16.61 13.97 -5.17
N ARG A 24 17.37 14.01 -4.06
CA ARG A 24 18.41 13.00 -3.79
C ARG A 24 17.82 11.60 -3.65
N ILE A 25 16.76 11.44 -2.85
CA ILE A 25 16.13 10.13 -2.61
C ILE A 25 15.48 9.61 -3.90
N LEU A 26 14.66 10.43 -4.57
CA LEU A 26 13.97 10.03 -5.79
C LEU A 26 14.98 9.71 -6.91
N SER A 27 16.04 10.49 -7.05
CA SER A 27 17.09 10.21 -8.04
C SER A 27 17.82 8.89 -7.76
N PHE A 28 18.11 8.59 -6.50
CA PHE A 28 18.71 7.29 -6.14
C PHE A 28 17.77 6.14 -6.52
N LEU A 29 16.48 6.25 -6.18
CA LEU A 29 15.50 5.20 -6.43
C LEU A 29 15.21 5.03 -7.92
N ASP A 30 15.14 6.12 -8.69
CA ASP A 30 14.93 6.07 -10.12
C ASP A 30 16.10 5.37 -10.84
N ASN A 31 17.34 5.66 -10.41
CA ASN A 31 18.55 5.02 -10.94
C ASN A 31 18.67 3.55 -10.51
N ASN A 32 18.11 3.19 -9.36
CA ASN A 32 18.13 1.83 -8.81
C ASN A 32 16.73 1.21 -8.79
N PHE A 33 15.94 1.45 -9.84
CA PHE A 33 14.52 1.10 -9.87
C PHE A 33 14.26 -0.40 -9.65
N GLU A 34 15.15 -1.27 -10.13
CA GLU A 34 15.04 -2.71 -9.90
C GLU A 34 14.99 -3.06 -8.41
N MET A 35 15.78 -2.37 -7.59
CA MET A 35 15.80 -2.55 -6.15
C MET A 35 14.49 -2.08 -5.52
N TRP A 36 13.96 -0.94 -5.96
CA TRP A 36 12.65 -0.44 -5.52
C TRP A 36 11.53 -1.41 -5.88
N HIS A 37 11.59 -2.01 -7.06
CA HIS A 37 10.62 -3.00 -7.52
C HIS A 37 10.68 -4.29 -6.69
N SER A 38 11.87 -4.78 -6.36
CA SER A 38 12.05 -6.00 -5.55
C SER A 38 11.70 -5.82 -4.07
N SER A 39 12.15 -4.73 -3.45
CA SER A 39 11.85 -4.43 -2.04
C SER A 39 11.85 -2.92 -1.79
N ARG A 40 10.64 -2.35 -1.66
CA ARG A 40 10.46 -0.90 -1.51
C ARG A 40 11.06 -0.35 -0.22
N LEU A 41 10.98 -1.10 0.88
CA LEU A 41 11.53 -0.67 2.18
C LEU A 41 13.05 -0.75 2.20
N ASP A 42 13.64 -1.82 1.65
CA ASP A 42 15.10 -1.94 1.59
C ASP A 42 15.71 -0.91 0.63
N ALA A 43 15.03 -0.62 -0.48
CA ALA A 43 15.41 0.45 -1.39
C ALA A 43 15.41 1.82 -0.67
N CYS A 44 14.44 2.08 0.21
CA CYS A 44 14.42 3.29 1.03
C CYS A 44 15.58 3.32 2.03
N ALA A 45 15.89 2.19 2.68
CA ALA A 45 17.02 2.10 3.60
C ALA A 45 18.35 2.41 2.89
N LYS A 46 18.57 1.80 1.71
CA LYS A 46 19.76 2.06 0.90
C LYS A 46 19.81 3.49 0.35
N ALA A 47 18.66 4.08 0.02
CA ALA A 47 18.58 5.48 -0.37
C ALA A 47 18.98 6.41 0.79
N ILE A 48 18.59 6.09 2.03
CA ILE A 48 18.98 6.84 3.22
C ILE A 48 20.49 6.79 3.41
N GLU A 49 21.09 5.61 3.32
CA GLU A 49 22.55 5.42 3.41
C GLU A 49 23.29 6.22 2.33
N ALA A 50 22.84 6.12 1.07
CA ALA A 50 23.49 6.78 -0.07
C ALA A 50 23.33 8.31 -0.06
N THR A 51 22.26 8.83 0.54
CA THR A 51 21.96 10.28 0.54
C THR A 51 22.28 10.95 1.86
N ASN A 52 22.81 10.21 2.83
CA ASN A 52 23.07 10.64 4.21
C ASN A 52 21.83 11.32 4.84
N ASN A 53 20.66 10.71 4.64
CA ASN A 53 19.41 11.21 5.17
C ASN A 53 19.25 10.81 6.66
N GLN A 54 18.61 11.66 7.47
CA GLN A 54 18.44 11.43 8.91
C GLN A 54 17.07 10.81 9.26
N ARG A 55 16.18 10.62 8.27
CA ARG A 55 14.84 10.05 8.47
C ARG A 55 14.88 8.53 8.46
N ASP A 56 13.88 7.93 9.09
CA ASP A 56 13.67 6.49 9.07
C ASP A 56 13.13 6.01 7.70
N ALA A 57 13.47 4.75 7.35
CA ALA A 57 13.08 4.14 6.08
C ALA A 57 11.57 4.10 5.86
N LYS A 58 10.77 3.96 6.92
CA LYS A 58 9.30 3.92 6.83
C LYS A 58 8.72 5.29 6.48
N THR A 59 9.26 6.36 7.08
CA THR A 59 8.90 7.74 6.74
C THR A 59 9.26 8.07 5.29
N VAL A 60 10.43 7.63 4.82
CA VAL A 60 10.85 7.79 3.43
C VAL A 60 9.93 7.04 2.48
N TYR A 61 9.68 5.75 2.75
CA TYR A 61 8.75 4.93 1.97
C TYR A 61 7.37 5.55 1.86
N ASN A 62 6.78 5.95 2.99
CA ASN A 62 5.46 6.56 3.01
C ASN A 62 5.43 7.84 2.18
N LYS A 63 6.47 8.67 2.27
CA LYS A 63 6.54 9.91 1.49
C LYS A 63 6.58 9.62 -0.01
N ILE A 64 7.44 8.71 -0.45
CA ILE A 64 7.56 8.33 -1.87
C ILE A 64 6.26 7.71 -2.37
N ARG A 65 5.63 6.82 -1.58
CA ARG A 65 4.34 6.22 -1.92
C ARG A 65 3.27 7.28 -2.18
N VAL A 66 3.17 8.30 -1.32
CA VAL A 66 2.20 9.39 -1.51
C VAL A 66 2.54 10.22 -2.76
N LEU A 67 3.82 10.44 -3.07
CA LEU A 67 4.22 11.16 -4.29
C LEU A 67 3.81 10.41 -5.56
N ILE A 68 4.11 9.10 -5.62
CA ILE A 68 3.74 8.24 -6.75
C ILE A 68 2.21 8.18 -6.90
N LYS A 69 1.47 7.99 -5.80
CA LYS A 69 0.00 7.94 -5.84
C LYS A 69 -0.62 9.27 -6.26
N SER A 70 0.01 10.39 -5.91
CA SER A 70 -0.42 11.71 -6.37
C SER A 70 -0.22 11.89 -7.88
N MET A 71 0.87 11.32 -8.43
CA MET A 71 1.12 11.30 -9.88
C MET A 71 0.12 10.39 -10.61
N GLU A 72 -0.18 9.23 -10.05
CA GLU A 72 -1.20 8.30 -10.57
C GLU A 72 -2.58 8.97 -10.65
N VAL A 73 -3.00 9.68 -9.60
CA VAL A 73 -4.26 10.45 -9.60
C VAL A 73 -4.23 11.51 -10.70
N PHE A 74 -3.16 12.30 -10.79
CA PHE A 74 -3.01 13.31 -11.83
C PHE A 74 -3.08 12.72 -13.25
N ARG A 75 -2.47 11.55 -13.48
CA ARG A 75 -2.52 10.86 -14.78
C ARG A 75 -3.91 10.37 -15.15
N ARG A 76 -4.71 9.97 -14.16
CA ARG A 76 -6.09 9.49 -14.37
C ARG A 76 -7.10 10.61 -14.54
N THR A 77 -7.01 11.65 -13.73
CA THR A 77 -8.07 12.67 -13.61
C THR A 77 -7.66 14.05 -14.14
N GLY A 78 -6.36 14.29 -14.33
CA GLY A 78 -5.80 15.62 -14.60
C GLY A 78 -5.77 16.54 -13.37
N GLU A 79 -6.28 16.09 -12.22
CA GLU A 79 -6.31 16.88 -10.99
C GLU A 79 -4.97 16.84 -10.27
N LYS A 80 -4.56 17.97 -9.69
CA LYS A 80 -3.33 18.09 -8.90
C LYS A 80 -3.63 17.96 -7.41
N PRO A 81 -3.37 16.81 -6.76
CA PRO A 81 -3.72 16.65 -5.36
C PRO A 81 -2.87 17.57 -4.48
N ASN A 82 -3.51 18.25 -3.53
CA ASN A 82 -2.83 19.18 -2.61
C ASN A 82 -1.94 18.45 -1.57
N THR A 83 -2.15 17.15 -1.38
CA THR A 83 -1.37 16.29 -0.46
C THR A 83 0.13 16.26 -0.79
N CYS A 84 0.51 16.59 -2.03
CA CYS A 84 1.89 16.62 -2.51
C CYS A 84 2.19 17.85 -3.37
N ALA A 85 1.85 19.05 -2.89
CA ALA A 85 2.13 20.33 -3.58
C ALA A 85 3.59 20.45 -4.09
N VAL A 86 4.56 19.87 -3.37
CA VAL A 86 5.99 19.86 -3.75
C VAL A 86 6.28 19.27 -5.14
N ILE A 87 5.44 18.36 -5.64
CA ILE A 87 5.57 17.83 -7.01
C ILE A 87 5.31 18.95 -8.01
N TRP A 88 4.29 19.75 -7.77
CA TRP A 88 3.83 20.79 -8.70
C TRP A 88 4.67 22.06 -8.62
N ASP A 89 5.30 22.29 -7.47
CA ASP A 89 6.18 23.45 -7.24
C ASP A 89 7.61 23.23 -7.74
N ASN A 90 8.00 21.98 -8.03
CA ASN A 90 9.37 21.65 -8.43
C ASN A 90 9.41 20.66 -9.59
N GLN A 91 9.72 21.19 -10.78
CA GLN A 91 9.79 20.41 -12.02
C GLN A 91 10.68 19.17 -11.91
N ARG A 92 11.84 19.28 -11.24
CA ARG A 92 12.77 18.15 -11.13
C ARG A 92 12.21 17.02 -10.26
N ILE A 93 11.46 17.35 -9.21
CA ILE A 93 10.74 16.36 -8.41
C ILE A 93 9.61 15.74 -9.25
N GLN A 94 8.89 16.56 -10.02
CA GLN A 94 7.86 16.09 -10.94
C GLN A 94 8.41 15.06 -11.94
N ASP A 95 9.49 15.41 -12.63
CA ASP A 95 10.12 14.56 -13.65
C ASP A 95 10.59 13.22 -13.06
N LEU A 96 11.17 13.25 -11.86
CA LEU A 96 11.64 12.04 -11.18
C LEU A 96 10.47 11.14 -10.74
N VAL A 97 9.40 11.73 -10.19
CA VAL A 97 8.21 10.97 -9.80
C VAL A 97 7.52 10.38 -11.03
N GLU A 98 7.45 11.14 -12.13
CA GLU A 98 6.92 10.68 -13.41
C GLU A 98 7.74 9.54 -14.00
N SER A 99 9.07 9.65 -13.99
CA SER A 99 9.96 8.58 -14.44
C SER A 99 9.75 7.28 -13.67
N ILE A 100 9.71 7.37 -12.32
CA ILE A 100 9.46 6.21 -11.46
C ILE A 100 8.06 5.64 -11.73
N TYR A 101 7.04 6.49 -11.87
CA TYR A 101 5.67 6.06 -12.17
C TYR A 101 5.58 5.32 -13.51
N ASN A 102 6.18 5.87 -14.57
CA ASN A 102 6.20 5.23 -15.89
C ASN A 102 6.91 3.87 -15.84
N LYS A 103 8.04 3.75 -15.13
CA LYS A 103 8.73 2.46 -14.92
C LYS A 103 7.87 1.44 -14.17
N ILE A 104 6.98 1.88 -13.27
CA ILE A 104 6.02 1.01 -12.58
C ILE A 104 4.95 0.52 -13.56
N GLU A 105 4.37 1.41 -14.36
CA GLU A 105 3.35 1.05 -15.37
C GLU A 105 3.94 0.13 -16.46
N ASP A 106 5.13 0.46 -16.99
CA ASP A 106 5.83 -0.37 -17.98
C ASP A 106 6.06 -1.81 -17.50
N LYS A 107 6.33 -1.99 -16.20
CA LYS A 107 6.47 -3.33 -15.60
C LYS A 107 5.14 -4.02 -15.36
N LYS A 108 4.05 -3.29 -15.07
CA LYS A 108 2.71 -3.88 -15.03
C LYS A 108 2.31 -4.40 -16.42
N ASP A 109 2.58 -3.64 -17.48
CA ASP A 109 2.24 -4.03 -18.85
C ASP A 109 3.09 -5.21 -19.35
N LYS A 110 4.36 -5.28 -18.96
CA LYS A 110 5.24 -6.44 -19.25
C LYS A 110 4.84 -7.70 -18.49
N ASN A 111 4.37 -7.56 -17.25
CA ASN A 111 3.83 -8.66 -16.44
C ASN A 111 2.35 -9.00 -16.77
N GLN A 112 1.72 -8.31 -17.72
CA GLN A 112 0.42 -8.72 -18.27
C GLN A 112 0.57 -9.59 -19.52
N ASN A 113 1.73 -9.52 -20.21
CA ASN A 113 2.04 -10.37 -21.36
C ASN A 113 2.74 -11.70 -21.00
N ASN A 114 3.20 -11.83 -19.76
CA ASN A 114 3.62 -13.08 -19.14
C ASN A 114 2.89 -13.18 -17.79
N GLU A 115 2.21 -14.29 -17.53
CA GLU A 115 1.38 -14.59 -16.35
C GLU A 115 1.72 -13.85 -15.04
N ASP A 116 0.65 -13.35 -14.40
CA ASP A 116 0.50 -13.02 -12.98
C ASP A 116 1.60 -12.16 -12.32
N CYS A 117 1.36 -10.84 -12.21
CA CYS A 117 1.93 -10.09 -11.10
C CYS A 117 1.02 -8.97 -10.56
N ILE A 118 0.82 -9.09 -9.26
CA ILE A 118 -0.01 -8.35 -8.32
C ILE A 118 0.41 -6.88 -8.22
N THR A 119 -0.53 -5.95 -8.44
CA THR A 119 -0.50 -4.67 -7.74
C THR A 119 -1.70 -4.56 -6.82
N ASN A 120 -1.49 -4.97 -5.57
CA ASN A 120 -2.28 -4.53 -4.43
C ASN A 120 -2.12 -3.02 -4.30
N ASP A 121 -3.16 -2.26 -4.62
CA ASP A 121 -3.34 -0.94 -4.02
C ASP A 121 -4.78 -0.82 -3.52
N GLU A 122 -4.89 -0.67 -2.21
CA GLU A 122 -6.12 -0.38 -1.48
C GLU A 122 -6.80 0.86 -2.10
N SER A 123 -8.01 0.68 -2.61
CA SER A 123 -8.96 1.77 -2.81
C SER A 123 -9.72 1.99 -1.51
N ASP A 124 -9.24 2.95 -0.72
CA ASP A 124 -9.99 3.52 0.38
C ASP A 124 -11.04 4.47 -0.22
N ALA A 125 -12.31 4.13 -0.01
CA ALA A 125 -13.46 4.84 -0.53
C ALA A 125 -13.83 6.00 0.40
N SER A 126 -13.53 7.22 -0.03
CA SER A 126 -14.32 8.43 0.29
C SER A 126 -14.07 9.39 -0.89
N THR A 127 -15.04 9.98 -1.58
CA THR A 127 -16.26 10.61 -1.11
C THR A 127 -17.24 10.68 -2.29
N ILE A 128 -18.48 10.33 -2.05
CA ILE A 128 -19.61 10.59 -2.94
C ILE A 128 -19.76 12.10 -3.11
N ARG A 129 -19.72 12.61 -4.34
CA ARG A 129 -20.53 13.76 -4.74
C ARG A 129 -21.20 13.45 -6.07
N THR A 130 -22.52 13.58 -6.02
CA THR A 130 -23.45 13.58 -7.15
C THR A 130 -23.11 14.74 -8.09
N ASP A 131 -23.33 14.57 -9.39
CA ASP A 131 -24.42 15.25 -10.11
C ASP A 131 -24.52 14.72 -11.56
N THR A 132 -25.71 14.16 -11.83
CA THR A 132 -26.49 14.03 -13.08
C THR A 132 -25.79 14.02 -14.45
N ASP A 133 -25.92 12.91 -15.18
CA ASP A 133 -26.50 12.96 -16.54
C ASP A 133 -27.23 11.64 -16.88
N ASP A 134 -28.44 11.78 -17.41
CA ASP A 134 -29.42 10.72 -17.67
C ASP A 134 -29.12 10.00 -19.00
N ASN A 135 -28.54 8.79 -18.92
CA ASN A 135 -28.75 7.63 -19.80
C ASN A 135 -27.49 6.75 -19.87
N VAL A 136 -27.31 5.88 -18.88
CA VAL A 136 -26.43 4.70 -19.02
C VAL A 136 -27.19 3.48 -18.50
N PRO A 137 -27.26 2.37 -19.25
CA PRO A 137 -27.88 1.14 -18.77
C PRO A 137 -27.27 0.72 -17.44
N GLN A 138 -28.09 0.72 -16.38
CA GLN A 138 -27.70 0.42 -15.00
C GLN A 138 -27.16 -1.01 -14.88
N GLN A 139 -25.84 -1.15 -15.00
CA GLN A 139 -25.12 -2.30 -14.44
C GLN A 139 -25.32 -2.32 -12.91
N MET A 140 -25.48 -3.52 -12.36
CA MET A 140 -25.61 -3.79 -10.93
C MET A 140 -24.68 -2.89 -10.10
N LEU A 141 -25.27 -2.11 -9.19
CA LEU A 141 -24.58 -1.11 -8.38
C LEU A 141 -23.51 -1.71 -7.45
N PHE A 142 -23.60 -3.01 -7.14
CA PHE A 142 -22.60 -3.75 -6.35
C PHE A 142 -22.49 -5.20 -6.86
N SER A 143 -21.26 -5.63 -7.18
CA SER A 143 -21.00 -6.97 -7.71
C SER A 143 -20.44 -7.91 -6.64
N ALA A 144 -21.20 -8.95 -6.30
CA ALA A 144 -20.73 -10.06 -5.46
C ALA A 144 -19.53 -10.78 -6.08
N GLU A 145 -19.38 -10.71 -7.41
CA GLU A 145 -18.26 -11.29 -8.13
C GLU A 145 -16.95 -10.56 -7.83
N VAL A 146 -16.99 -9.22 -7.73
CA VAL A 146 -15.83 -8.40 -7.31
C VAL A 146 -15.44 -8.72 -5.87
N ALA A 147 -16.40 -8.87 -4.96
CA ALA A 147 -16.13 -9.25 -3.57
C ALA A 147 -15.51 -10.65 -3.45
N ASN A 148 -16.01 -11.62 -4.24
CA ASN A 148 -15.46 -12.97 -4.28
C ASN A 148 -14.06 -13.03 -4.89
N LYS A 149 -13.80 -12.22 -5.93
CA LYS A 149 -12.47 -12.11 -6.53
C LYS A 149 -11.47 -11.58 -5.51
N LEU A 150 -11.80 -10.49 -4.83
CA LEU A 150 -10.96 -9.91 -3.77
C LEU A 150 -10.70 -10.89 -2.63
N TYR A 151 -11.73 -11.63 -2.19
CA TYR A 151 -11.58 -12.65 -1.15
C TYR A 151 -10.55 -13.72 -1.54
N ARG A 152 -10.67 -14.30 -2.75
CA ARG A 152 -9.71 -15.30 -3.23
C ARG A 152 -8.29 -14.73 -3.27
N GLU A 153 -8.13 -13.53 -3.82
CA GLU A 153 -6.82 -12.87 -3.90
C GLU A 153 -6.18 -12.69 -2.51
N LYS A 154 -6.96 -12.29 -1.49
CA LYS A 154 -6.45 -12.15 -0.12
C LYS A 154 -6.10 -13.49 0.53
N VAL A 155 -6.87 -14.54 0.29
CA VAL A 155 -6.56 -15.89 0.76
C VAL A 155 -5.26 -16.40 0.12
N ASP A 156 -5.07 -16.16 -1.17
CA ASP A 156 -3.86 -16.58 -1.89
C ASP A 156 -2.62 -15.84 -1.38
N GLN A 157 -2.71 -14.52 -1.16
CA GLN A 157 -1.62 -13.74 -0.56
C GLN A 157 -1.23 -14.24 0.83
N ILE A 158 -2.21 -14.59 1.66
CA ILE A 158 -1.97 -15.14 2.99
C ILE A 158 -1.28 -16.50 2.89
N THR A 159 -1.70 -17.33 1.94
CA THR A 159 -1.11 -18.66 1.71
C THR A 159 0.34 -18.54 1.26
N GLN A 160 0.65 -17.60 0.35
CA GLN A 160 2.01 -17.33 -0.09
C GLN A 160 2.89 -16.80 1.04
N ASN A 161 2.41 -15.84 1.82
CA ASN A 161 3.13 -15.30 2.98
C ASN A 161 3.42 -16.38 4.02
N ARG A 162 2.45 -17.28 4.28
CA ARG A 162 2.64 -18.43 5.16
C ARG A 162 3.80 -19.30 4.67
N ALA A 163 3.85 -19.63 3.38
CA ALA A 163 4.94 -20.43 2.81
C ALA A 163 6.32 -19.76 2.97
N ILE A 164 6.41 -18.45 2.72
CA ILE A 164 7.64 -17.67 2.88
C ILE A 164 8.12 -17.70 4.34
N VAL A 165 7.23 -17.45 5.29
CA VAL A 165 7.57 -17.41 6.72
C VAL A 165 8.00 -18.78 7.22
N ILE A 166 7.31 -19.86 6.83
CA ILE A 166 7.71 -21.23 7.17
C ILE A 166 9.12 -21.51 6.66
N LYS A 167 9.40 -21.18 5.39
CA LYS A 167 10.71 -21.40 4.79
C LYS A 167 11.82 -20.64 5.52
N GLN A 168 11.59 -19.37 5.86
CA GLN A 168 12.56 -18.55 6.59
C GLN A 168 12.88 -19.14 7.98
N ILE A 169 11.87 -19.73 8.64
CA ILE A 169 12.05 -20.35 9.95
C ILE A 169 12.79 -21.67 9.82
N GLU A 170 12.52 -22.48 8.81
CA GLU A 170 13.29 -23.69 8.53
C GLU A 170 14.77 -23.37 8.25
N GLU A 171 15.04 -22.36 7.40
CA GLU A 171 16.39 -21.88 7.12
C GLU A 171 17.10 -21.38 8.39
N THR A 172 16.38 -20.63 9.23
CA THR A 172 16.88 -20.12 10.50
C THR A 172 17.14 -21.25 11.51
N ASN A 173 16.25 -22.24 11.62
CA ASN A 173 16.39 -23.41 12.47
C ASN A 173 17.62 -24.24 12.09
N ASN A 174 17.83 -24.50 10.80
CA ASN A 174 19.00 -25.23 10.33
C ASN A 174 20.30 -24.49 10.72
N THR A 175 20.32 -23.16 10.59
CA THR A 175 21.46 -22.33 11.00
C THR A 175 21.69 -22.36 12.52
N PHE A 176 20.61 -22.46 13.32
CA PHE A 176 20.71 -22.57 14.77
C PHE A 176 21.20 -23.94 15.25
N GLU A 177 20.77 -25.02 14.60
CA GLU A 177 21.28 -26.38 14.86
C GLU A 177 22.79 -26.46 14.59
N GLU A 178 23.28 -25.80 13.54
CA GLU A 178 24.71 -25.69 13.25
C GLU A 178 25.49 -24.90 14.31
N THR A 179 24.85 -23.91 14.96
CA THR A 179 25.50 -23.03 15.96
C THR A 179 25.33 -23.50 17.41
N LYS A 180 24.61 -24.61 17.66
CA LYS A 180 24.38 -25.22 19.00
C LYS A 180 23.82 -24.23 20.05
N VAL A 181 23.05 -23.24 19.62
CA VAL A 181 22.40 -22.29 20.53
C VAL A 181 20.98 -22.77 20.80
N ASN A 182 20.71 -23.21 22.03
CA ASN A 182 19.35 -23.53 22.48
C ASN A 182 18.57 -22.23 22.76
N LEU A 183 17.78 -21.78 21.80
CA LEU A 183 16.83 -20.68 21.97
C LEU A 183 15.39 -21.17 21.77
N PRO A 184 14.39 -20.64 22.49
CA PRO A 184 12.99 -21.00 22.26
C PRO A 184 12.55 -20.43 20.92
N LEU A 185 12.42 -21.29 19.91
CA LEU A 185 11.90 -20.92 18.61
C LEU A 185 10.37 -21.00 18.58
N CYS A 186 9.77 -20.07 17.84
CA CYS A 186 8.36 -20.11 17.49
C CYS A 186 8.11 -21.40 16.70
N THR A 187 7.13 -22.21 17.13
CA THR A 187 6.87 -23.48 16.46
C THR A 187 6.08 -23.25 15.17
N ASN A 188 6.20 -24.18 14.21
CA ASN A 188 5.38 -24.15 13.00
C ASN A 188 3.89 -24.14 13.35
N ASP A 189 3.48 -24.84 14.41
CA ASP A 189 2.08 -24.89 14.86
C ASP A 189 1.55 -23.54 15.33
N ASP A 190 2.37 -22.74 16.02
CA ASP A 190 2.00 -21.39 16.46
C ASP A 190 1.64 -20.50 15.26
N ILE A 191 2.43 -20.61 14.19
CA ILE A 191 2.32 -19.82 12.97
C ILE A 191 1.12 -20.25 12.16
N ILE A 192 0.92 -21.56 12.03
CA ILE A 192 -0.26 -22.13 11.39
C ILE A 192 -1.52 -21.58 12.08
N SER A 193 -1.55 -21.55 13.41
CA SER A 193 -2.69 -21.04 14.16
C SER A 193 -2.95 -19.53 13.91
N ILE A 194 -1.90 -18.72 13.76
CA ILE A 194 -2.03 -17.28 13.48
C ILE A 194 -2.65 -17.06 12.10
N PHE A 195 -2.15 -17.78 11.09
CA PHE A 195 -2.65 -17.65 9.72
C PHE A 195 -4.08 -18.19 9.59
N GLU A 196 -4.42 -19.31 10.24
CA GLU A 196 -5.78 -19.84 10.26
C GLU A 196 -6.77 -18.85 10.89
N LYS A 197 -6.41 -18.23 12.02
CA LYS A 197 -7.24 -17.18 12.63
C LYS A 197 -7.49 -16.01 11.67
N LYS A 198 -6.47 -15.61 10.92
CA LYS A 198 -6.60 -14.52 9.91
C LYS A 198 -7.50 -14.91 8.74
N ILE A 199 -7.40 -16.15 8.26
CA ILE A 199 -8.29 -16.68 7.21
C ILE A 199 -9.74 -16.71 7.70
N GLN A 200 -9.98 -17.14 8.95
CA GLN A 200 -11.31 -17.15 9.54
C GLN A 200 -11.90 -15.73 9.66
N GLU A 201 -11.10 -14.77 10.12
CA GLU A 201 -11.51 -13.37 10.26
C GLU A 201 -11.91 -12.76 8.89
N ILE A 202 -11.12 -13.00 7.85
CA ILE A 202 -11.43 -12.53 6.49
C ILE A 202 -12.67 -13.21 5.92
N THR A 203 -12.84 -14.51 6.19
CA THR A 203 -14.03 -15.24 5.77
C THR A 203 -15.30 -14.65 6.39
N LYS A 204 -15.24 -14.33 7.68
CA LYS A 204 -16.33 -13.63 8.37
C LYS A 204 -16.68 -12.29 7.71
N TYR A 205 -15.68 -11.45 7.42
CA TYR A 205 -15.92 -10.16 6.75
C TYR A 205 -16.51 -10.31 5.34
N ARG A 206 -16.08 -11.32 4.58
CA ARG A 206 -16.65 -11.64 3.26
C ARG A 206 -18.13 -11.99 3.38
N ASP A 207 -18.50 -12.83 4.33
CA ASP A 207 -19.88 -13.27 4.51
C ASP A 207 -20.80 -12.11 4.94
N GLU A 208 -20.31 -11.23 5.83
CA GLU A 208 -21.00 -10.00 6.20
C GLU A 208 -21.21 -9.08 4.99
N LEU A 209 -20.17 -8.88 4.18
CA LEU A 209 -20.26 -8.05 2.97
C LEU A 209 -21.26 -8.63 1.95
N LEU A 210 -21.23 -9.95 1.73
CA LEU A 210 -22.17 -10.62 0.83
C LEU A 210 -23.61 -10.47 1.30
N SER A 211 -23.85 -10.55 2.62
CA SER A 211 -25.16 -10.30 3.22
C SER A 211 -25.65 -8.87 2.96
N ILE A 212 -24.77 -7.88 3.13
CA ILE A 212 -25.08 -6.46 2.86
C ILE A 212 -25.38 -6.25 1.38
N VAL A 213 -24.55 -6.76 0.47
CA VAL A 213 -24.75 -6.65 -0.99
C VAL A 213 -26.09 -7.27 -1.39
N LYS A 214 -26.40 -8.46 -0.86
CA LYS A 214 -27.70 -9.13 -1.12
C LYS A 214 -28.87 -8.29 -0.61
N GLY A 215 -28.76 -7.72 0.59
CA GLY A 215 -29.78 -6.85 1.17
C GLY A 215 -30.03 -5.58 0.34
N ILE A 216 -28.96 -4.95 -0.15
CA ILE A 216 -29.05 -3.77 -1.02
C ILE A 216 -29.70 -4.14 -2.36
N ASN A 217 -29.25 -5.22 -3.00
CA ASN A 217 -29.80 -5.67 -4.28
C ASN A 217 -31.30 -5.98 -4.19
N ASN A 218 -31.73 -6.66 -3.12
CA ASN A 218 -33.15 -6.93 -2.89
C ASN A 218 -33.98 -5.64 -2.77
N LYS A 219 -33.50 -4.65 -1.99
CA LYS A 219 -34.18 -3.35 -1.85
C LYS A 219 -34.23 -2.58 -3.16
N CYS A 220 -33.15 -2.61 -3.95
CA CYS A 220 -33.14 -1.99 -5.28
C CYS A 220 -34.18 -2.63 -6.21
N GLU A 221 -34.32 -3.96 -6.19
CA GLU A 221 -35.35 -4.66 -6.95
C GLU A 221 -36.77 -4.36 -6.46
N GLU A 222 -36.99 -4.21 -5.16
CA GLU A 222 -38.27 -3.75 -4.61
C GLU A 222 -38.61 -2.34 -5.10
N MET A 223 -37.66 -1.40 -5.04
CA MET A 223 -37.86 -0.03 -5.52
C MET A 223 -38.20 0.04 -7.01
N LYS A 224 -37.65 -0.88 -7.83
CA LYS A 224 -37.99 -0.95 -9.27
C LYS A 224 -39.45 -1.33 -9.53
N LYS A 225 -40.11 -2.06 -8.62
CA LYS A 225 -41.52 -2.48 -8.76
C LYS A 225 -42.52 -1.34 -8.52
N PHE A 226 -42.07 -0.21 -7.99
CA PHE A 226 -42.91 0.97 -7.71
C PHE A 226 -42.75 2.10 -8.75
N LYS A 227 -42.01 1.85 -9.83
CA LYS A 227 -41.93 2.71 -11.03
C LYS A 227 -42.87 2.19 -12.10
#